data_AF-A0A8T8D134-F1
#
_entry.id   AF-A0A8T8D134-F1
#
_cell.length_a   1.000
_cell.length_b   1.000
_cell.length_c   1.000
_cell.angle_alpha   90.00
_cell.angle_beta   90.00
_cell.angle_gamma   90.00
#
_symmetry.space_group_name_H-M   'P 1'
#
loop_
_entity.id
_entity.type
_entity.pdbx_description
1 polymer ?
#
loop_
_entity_poly.entity_id
_entity_poly.type
_entity_poly.pdbx_seq_one_letter_code
_entity_poly.pdbx_strand_id
1 'polypeptide(L)'
;MIAIAKSYDDIQQRYIAELRALLPEIKAWWSGIVAAETYDSISLIWPTGISGHPRFLHVFRTHYFEVENLNRKNEHEFVEEAEKSPEEKWGVDDLGDSPRYVGHIDLLIDDIPSKAPDLTEVVNGFVFVPIGLDQDEEIT
;
A
#
# COMPACT_ATOMS: atom_id res chain seq x y z
N MET A 1 -12.39 8.83 15.49
CA MET A 1 -11.36 7.85 15.83
C MET A 1 -11.34 6.80 14.74
N ILE A 2 -10.30 6.78 13.92
CA ILE A 2 -10.08 5.73 12.92
C ILE A 2 -9.70 4.46 13.69
N ALA A 3 -10.39 3.35 13.43
CA ALA A 3 -10.04 2.07 14.02
C ALA A 3 -8.69 1.61 13.42
N ILE A 4 -7.67 1.43 14.26
CA ILE A 4 -6.36 0.94 13.82
C ILE A 4 -6.49 -0.58 13.55
N ALA A 5 -5.99 -1.02 12.40
CA ALA A 5 -5.99 -2.42 12.02
C ALA A 5 -5.19 -3.29 13.00
N LYS A 6 -5.52 -4.59 13.05
CA LYS A 6 -4.90 -5.53 14.00
C LYS A 6 -3.57 -6.10 13.51
N SER A 7 -3.36 -6.21 12.20
CA SER A 7 -2.14 -6.75 11.60
C SER A 7 -1.96 -6.26 10.17
N TYR A 8 -0.72 -6.28 9.67
CA TYR A 8 -0.40 -5.95 8.28
C TYR A 8 -1.01 -6.95 7.28
N ASP A 9 -1.10 -8.24 7.65
CA ASP A 9 -1.75 -9.26 6.83
C ASP A 9 -3.24 -8.94 6.61
N ASP A 10 -3.96 -8.51 7.66
CA ASP A 10 -5.37 -8.11 7.52
C ASP A 10 -5.54 -6.93 6.56
N ILE A 11 -4.67 -5.91 6.65
CA ILE A 11 -4.66 -4.77 5.72
C ILE A 11 -4.44 -5.28 4.29
N GLN A 12 -3.43 -6.11 4.06
CA GLN A 12 -3.10 -6.62 2.73
C GLN A 12 -4.20 -7.49 2.13
N GLN A 13 -4.84 -8.35 2.94
CA GLN A 13 -5.97 -9.18 2.47
C GLN A 13 -7.18 -8.31 2.08
N ARG A 14 -7.50 -7.28 2.87
CA ARG A 14 -8.57 -6.33 2.52
C ARG A 14 -8.24 -5.54 1.26
N TYR A 15 -7.00 -5.04 1.14
CA TYR A 15 -6.52 -4.37 -0.07
C TYR A 15 -6.67 -5.26 -1.31
N ILE A 16 -6.20 -6.51 -1.26
CA ILE A 16 -6.32 -7.48 -2.35
C ILE A 16 -7.80 -7.73 -2.71
N ALA A 17 -8.66 -7.92 -1.71
CA ALA A 17 -10.08 -8.17 -1.93
C ALA A 17 -10.77 -6.98 -2.62
N GLU A 18 -10.50 -5.76 -2.18
CA GLU A 18 -11.02 -4.53 -2.79
C GLU A 18 -10.52 -4.35 -4.24
N LEU A 19 -9.22 -4.58 -4.47
CA LEU A 19 -8.68 -4.53 -5.83
C LEU A 19 -9.32 -5.56 -6.75
N ARG A 20 -9.53 -6.80 -6.30
CA ARG A 20 -10.21 -7.84 -7.09
C ARG A 20 -11.64 -7.47 -7.43
N ALA A 21 -12.37 -6.88 -6.49
CA ALA A 21 -13.72 -6.41 -6.74
C ALA A 21 -13.75 -5.26 -7.76
N LEU A 22 -12.72 -4.41 -7.74
CA LEU A 22 -12.61 -3.22 -8.59
C LEU A 22 -12.07 -3.52 -10.00
N LEU A 23 -11.20 -4.52 -10.14
CA LEU A 23 -10.43 -4.78 -11.36
C LEU A 23 -11.29 -4.94 -12.63
N PRO A 24 -12.43 -5.66 -12.63
CA PRO A 24 -13.25 -5.82 -13.84
C PRO A 24 -13.73 -4.48 -14.40
N GLU A 25 -14.12 -3.55 -13.52
CA GLU A 25 -14.61 -2.23 -13.92
C GLU A 25 -13.49 -1.38 -14.51
N ILE A 26 -12.31 -1.37 -13.86
CA ILE A 26 -11.17 -0.61 -14.39
C ILE A 26 -10.71 -1.19 -15.73
N LYS A 27 -10.70 -2.52 -15.89
CA LYS A 27 -10.36 -3.15 -17.18
C LYS A 27 -11.33 -2.77 -18.28
N ALA A 28 -12.63 -2.73 -17.98
CA ALA A 28 -13.65 -2.30 -18.94
C ALA A 28 -13.46 -0.83 -19.34
N TRP A 29 -13.21 0.04 -18.37
CA TRP A 29 -12.90 1.45 -18.60
C TRP A 29 -11.66 1.64 -19.50
N TRP A 30 -10.56 0.98 -19.14
CA TRP A 30 -9.29 1.09 -19.88
C TRP A 30 -9.45 0.56 -21.31
N SER A 31 -10.14 -0.57 -21.46
CA SER A 31 -10.42 -1.15 -22.78
C SER A 31 -11.27 -0.21 -23.65
N GLY A 32 -12.20 0.54 -23.05
CA GLY A 32 -12.99 1.57 -23.73
C GLY A 32 -12.12 2.72 -24.25
N ILE A 33 -11.16 3.19 -23.45
CA ILE A 33 -10.21 4.24 -23.85
C ILE A 33 -9.33 3.74 -25.01
N VAL A 34 -8.74 2.56 -24.86
CA VAL A 34 -7.85 1.96 -25.88
C VAL A 34 -8.57 1.71 -27.20
N ALA A 35 -9.88 1.43 -27.18
CA ALA A 35 -10.69 1.25 -28.39
C ALA A 35 -11.05 2.58 -29.08
N ALA A 36 -11.08 3.69 -28.34
CA ALA A 36 -11.52 5.00 -28.83
C ALA A 36 -10.36 5.89 -29.31
N GLU A 37 -9.18 5.73 -28.72
CA GLU A 37 -8.06 6.67 -28.86
C GLU A 37 -6.77 5.98 -29.35
N THR A 38 -5.83 6.76 -29.90
CA THR A 38 -4.51 6.24 -30.26
C THR A 38 -3.60 6.13 -29.03
N TYR A 39 -2.62 5.23 -29.10
CA TYR A 39 -1.64 5.08 -28.03
C TYR A 39 -0.94 6.40 -27.68
N ASP A 40 -0.55 7.20 -28.68
CA ASP A 40 0.13 8.48 -28.48
C ASP A 40 -0.73 9.43 -27.64
N SER A 41 -2.02 9.58 -27.97
CA SER A 41 -2.96 10.40 -27.20
C SER A 41 -3.16 9.88 -25.77
N ILE A 42 -3.34 8.57 -25.62
CA ILE A 42 -3.56 7.93 -24.32
C ILE A 42 -2.34 8.11 -23.41
N SER A 43 -1.12 7.95 -23.94
CA SER A 43 0.13 8.03 -23.17
C SER A 43 0.38 9.43 -22.57
N LEU A 44 -0.16 10.48 -23.20
CA LEU A 44 -0.07 11.85 -22.70
C LEU A 44 -1.01 12.13 -21.52
N ILE A 45 -2.15 11.44 -21.47
CA ILE A 45 -3.20 11.66 -20.46
C ILE A 45 -3.08 10.65 -19.31
N TRP A 46 -2.80 9.39 -19.65
CA TRP A 46 -2.76 8.24 -18.75
C TRP A 46 -1.44 7.46 -18.88
N PRO A 47 -0.29 8.05 -18.52
CA PRO A 47 1.02 7.45 -18.72
C PRO A 47 1.24 6.14 -17.93
N THR A 48 0.49 5.93 -16.85
CA THR A 48 0.54 4.73 -16.00
C THR A 48 -0.55 3.71 -16.33
N GLY A 49 -1.30 3.94 -17.41
CA GLY A 49 -2.36 3.06 -17.86
C GLY A 49 -3.43 2.78 -16.80
N ILE A 50 -3.78 1.51 -16.64
CA ILE A 50 -4.83 1.05 -15.72
C ILE A 50 -4.54 1.42 -14.25
N SER A 51 -3.25 1.48 -13.87
CA SER A 51 -2.77 1.81 -12.52
C SER A 51 -2.99 3.29 -12.18
N GLY A 52 -3.23 4.16 -13.18
CA GLY A 52 -3.57 5.57 -12.98
C GLY A 52 -5.04 5.82 -12.62
N HIS A 53 -5.87 4.79 -12.57
CA HIS A 53 -7.31 4.97 -12.40
C HIS A 53 -7.66 5.56 -11.02
N PRO A 54 -8.49 6.62 -10.91
CA PRO A 54 -8.78 7.30 -9.64
C PRO A 54 -9.30 6.39 -8.52
N ARG A 55 -10.09 5.36 -8.85
CA ARG A 55 -10.58 4.40 -7.85
C ARG A 55 -9.46 3.48 -7.32
N PHE A 56 -8.50 3.11 -8.16
CA PHE A 56 -7.32 2.37 -7.70
C PHE A 56 -6.48 3.25 -6.77
N LEU A 57 -6.23 4.51 -7.15
CA LEU A 57 -5.52 5.48 -6.31
C LEU A 57 -6.18 5.66 -4.94
N HIS A 58 -7.51 5.73 -4.91
CA HIS A 58 -8.26 5.83 -3.67
C HIS A 58 -8.06 4.61 -2.77
N VAL A 59 -8.23 3.40 -3.30
CA VAL A 59 -8.02 2.16 -2.54
C VAL A 59 -6.58 2.08 -2.02
N PHE A 60 -5.59 2.33 -2.88
CA PHE A 60 -4.19 2.38 -2.47
C PHE A 60 -3.96 3.39 -1.35
N ARG A 61 -4.45 4.62 -1.48
CA ARG A 61 -4.27 5.68 -0.47
C ARG A 61 -4.93 5.32 0.87
N THR A 62 -6.11 4.70 0.85
CA THR A 62 -6.79 4.26 2.08
C THR A 62 -5.95 3.24 2.83
N HIS A 63 -5.51 2.18 2.14
CA HIS A 63 -4.70 1.13 2.77
C HIS A 63 -3.28 1.61 3.13
N TYR A 64 -2.71 2.55 2.38
CA TYR A 64 -1.46 3.21 2.72
C TYR A 64 -1.53 3.87 4.10
N PHE A 65 -2.59 4.65 4.37
CA PHE A 65 -2.74 5.29 5.68
C PHE A 65 -3.06 4.29 6.80
N GLU A 66 -3.70 3.17 6.51
CA GLU A 66 -3.87 2.11 7.51
C GLU A 66 -2.52 1.50 7.92
N VAL A 67 -1.64 1.24 6.95
CA VAL A 67 -0.26 0.79 7.21
C VAL A 67 0.49 1.83 8.04
N GLU A 68 0.41 3.11 7.65
CA GLU A 68 1.05 4.21 8.39
C GLU A 68 0.56 4.31 9.85
N ASN A 69 -0.75 4.22 10.05
CA ASN A 69 -1.33 4.25 11.38
C ASN A 69 -0.87 3.08 12.25
N LEU A 70 -0.75 1.89 11.68
CA LEU A 70 -0.25 0.72 12.39
C LEU A 70 1.25 0.83 12.67
N ASN A 71 2.05 1.29 11.72
CA ASN A 71 3.48 1.59 11.91
C ASN A 71 3.67 2.58 13.06
N ARG A 72 2.97 3.72 13.05
CA ARG A 72 3.04 4.76 14.09
C ARG A 72 2.58 4.27 15.46
N LYS A 73 1.55 3.43 15.51
CA LYS A 73 1.12 2.79 16.77
C LYS A 73 2.21 1.86 17.30
N ASN A 74 2.78 1.03 16.43
CA ASN A 74 3.87 0.13 16.77
C ASN A 74 5.18 0.87 17.05
N GLU A 75 5.33 2.13 16.68
CA GLU A 75 6.46 2.96 17.12
C GLU A 75 6.23 3.49 18.54
N HIS A 76 5.02 3.96 18.85
CA HIS A 76 4.68 4.56 20.15
C HIS A 76 4.44 3.55 21.29
N GLU A 77 3.96 2.34 21.00
CA GLU A 77 3.70 1.31 22.04
C GLU A 77 4.98 0.71 22.62
N PHE A 78 6.14 0.96 21.99
CA PHE A 78 7.44 0.59 22.52
C PHE A 78 7.94 1.69 23.46
N VAL A 79 7.57 1.56 24.73
CA VAL A 79 8.28 2.16 25.85
C VAL A 79 9.66 1.52 25.94
N GLU A 80 10.71 2.34 26.10
CA GLU A 80 12.12 1.92 26.25
C GLU A 80 12.26 0.53 26.91
N GLU A 81 12.60 -0.49 26.11
CA GLU A 81 13.16 -1.71 26.69
C GLU A 81 14.40 -1.30 27.48
N ALA A 82 14.53 -1.80 28.72
CA ALA A 82 15.72 -1.57 29.53
C ALA A 82 16.96 -1.89 28.69
N GLU A 83 17.93 -0.97 28.64
CA GLU A 83 19.14 -1.14 27.83
C GLU A 83 19.70 -2.55 28.02
N LYS A 84 19.68 -3.34 26.94
CA LYS A 84 20.35 -4.65 26.92
C LYS A 84 21.81 -4.44 27.28
N SER A 85 22.36 -5.35 28.07
CA SER A 85 23.77 -5.31 28.47
C SER A 85 24.69 -5.32 27.25
N PRO A 86 25.91 -4.75 27.32
CA PRO A 86 26.84 -4.72 26.20
C PRO A 86 27.13 -6.10 25.59
N GLU A 87 27.10 -7.17 26.39
CA GLU A 87 27.26 -8.55 25.92
C GLU A 87 26.06 -9.07 25.12
N GLU A 88 24.83 -8.68 25.46
CA GLU A 88 23.61 -9.06 24.73
C GLU A 88 23.48 -8.35 23.38
N LYS A 89 24.13 -7.19 23.22
CA LYS A 89 24.17 -6.42 21.96
C LYS A 89 25.05 -7.10 20.90
N TRP A 90 25.89 -8.06 21.27
CA TRP A 90 26.85 -8.74 20.38
C TRP A 90 26.92 -10.25 20.65
N GLY A 91 25.97 -11.03 20.10
CA GLY A 91 26.15 -12.49 20.05
C GLY A 91 24.91 -13.37 20.20
N VAL A 92 23.72 -12.80 20.28
CA VAL A 92 22.48 -13.58 20.20
C VAL A 92 21.78 -13.15 18.91
N ASP A 93 21.56 -14.10 17.99
CA ASP A 93 20.57 -13.91 16.92
C ASP A 93 19.22 -13.77 17.63
N ASP A 94 18.86 -12.54 17.98
CA ASP A 94 17.50 -12.20 18.32
C ASP A 94 16.68 -12.56 17.09
N LEU A 95 15.95 -13.67 17.16
CA LEU A 95 14.82 -13.97 16.29
C LEU A 95 13.75 -12.92 16.60
N GLY A 96 14.02 -11.69 16.19
CA GLY A 96 13.28 -10.51 16.59
C GLY A 96 11.83 -10.67 16.21
N ASP A 97 10.98 -10.33 17.17
CA ASP A 97 9.54 -10.18 17.05
C ASP A 97 9.11 -9.54 15.72
N SER A 98 7.92 -9.94 15.28
CA SER A 98 7.14 -9.41 14.14
C SER A 98 7.58 -8.02 13.66
N PRO A 99 7.71 -7.77 12.34
CA PRO A 99 8.36 -6.57 11.82
C PRO A 99 7.78 -5.29 12.45
N ARG A 100 8.67 -4.58 13.18
CA ARG A 100 8.41 -3.33 13.92
C ARG A 100 7.86 -2.21 13.03
N TYR A 101 8.20 -2.27 11.75
CA TYR A 101 7.82 -1.35 10.71
C TYR A 101 7.74 -2.12 9.40
N VAL A 102 6.71 -1.85 8.58
CA VAL A 102 6.56 -2.44 7.25
C VAL A 102 6.49 -1.31 6.22
N GLY A 103 7.30 -1.42 5.16
CA GLY A 103 7.25 -0.49 4.04
C GLY A 103 5.93 -0.61 3.30
N HIS A 104 5.26 0.53 3.07
CA HIS A 104 3.95 0.56 2.40
C HIS A 104 4.01 -0.01 0.99
N ILE A 105 5.08 0.31 0.25
CA ILE A 105 5.28 -0.15 -1.13
C ILE A 105 5.58 -1.65 -1.15
N ASP A 106 6.39 -2.15 -0.21
CA ASP A 106 6.65 -3.59 -0.07
C ASP A 106 5.32 -4.35 0.08
N LEU A 107 4.48 -3.91 1.02
CA LEU A 107 3.22 -4.59 1.33
C LEU A 107 2.15 -4.42 0.24
N LEU A 108 1.98 -3.21 -0.30
CA LEU A 108 0.84 -2.87 -1.15
C LEU A 108 1.16 -2.99 -2.64
N ILE A 109 2.42 -3.08 -3.06
CA ILE A 109 2.81 -3.12 -4.47
C ILE A 109 3.75 -4.30 -4.75
N ASP A 110 4.91 -4.38 -4.08
CA ASP A 110 5.97 -5.33 -4.46
C ASP A 110 5.63 -6.78 -4.10
N ASP A 111 4.91 -7.00 -3.00
CA ASP A 111 4.43 -8.32 -2.58
C ASP A 111 3.30 -8.86 -3.47
N ILE A 112 2.52 -7.98 -4.10
CA ILE A 112 1.26 -8.33 -4.76
C ILE A 112 1.44 -9.34 -5.90
N PRO A 113 2.43 -9.21 -6.81
CA PRO A 113 2.65 -10.21 -7.85
C PRO A 113 2.86 -11.64 -7.31
N SER A 114 3.39 -11.79 -6.09
CA SER A 114 3.58 -13.10 -5.46
C SER A 114 2.32 -13.62 -4.75
N LYS A 115 1.56 -12.73 -4.08
CA LYS A 115 0.40 -13.08 -3.24
C LYS A 115 -0.94 -13.07 -3.98
N ALA A 116 -1.08 -12.21 -4.98
CA ALA A 116 -2.25 -12.08 -5.84
C ALA A 116 -1.82 -11.81 -7.29
N PRO A 117 -1.30 -12.83 -8.01
CA PRO A 117 -0.75 -12.67 -9.35
C PRO A 117 -1.74 -12.07 -10.37
N ASP A 118 -3.03 -12.29 -10.16
CA ASP A 118 -4.13 -11.74 -10.96
C ASP A 118 -4.21 -10.20 -10.93
N LEU A 119 -3.65 -9.57 -9.90
CA LEU A 119 -3.59 -8.12 -9.71
C LEU A 119 -2.31 -7.48 -10.27
N THR A 120 -1.34 -8.28 -10.73
CA THR A 120 -0.03 -7.78 -11.21
C THR A 120 -0.17 -6.66 -12.23
N GLU A 121 -1.14 -6.76 -13.14
CA GLU A 121 -1.37 -5.76 -14.19
C GLU A 121 -1.74 -4.38 -13.65
N VAL A 122 -2.46 -4.30 -12.53
CA VAL A 122 -2.92 -3.02 -11.96
C VAL A 122 -1.93 -2.40 -10.99
N VAL A 123 -1.05 -3.20 -10.38
CA VAL A 123 0.01 -2.68 -9.49
C VAL A 123 1.31 -2.38 -10.25
N ASN A 124 1.55 -3.04 -11.39
CA ASN A 124 2.75 -2.78 -12.19
C ASN A 124 2.74 -1.37 -12.77
N GLY A 125 3.91 -0.72 -12.72
CA GLY A 125 4.09 0.65 -13.21
C GLY A 125 3.46 1.72 -12.32
N PHE A 126 2.92 1.33 -11.17
CA PHE A 126 2.41 2.27 -10.19
C PHE A 126 3.55 2.94 -9.42
N VAL A 127 3.66 4.26 -9.54
CA VAL A 127 4.62 5.07 -8.79
C VAL A 127 3.85 6.26 -8.22
N PHE A 128 3.46 6.14 -6.95
CA PHE A 128 2.74 7.19 -6.25
C PHE A 128 2.99 7.07 -4.76
N VAL A 129 3.33 8.19 -4.14
CA VAL A 129 3.45 8.33 -2.69
C VAL A 129 2.42 9.38 -2.27
N PRO A 130 1.45 9.04 -1.40
CA PRO A 130 0.50 10.02 -0.90
C PRO A 130 1.24 11.14 -0.15
N ILE A 131 0.92 12.40 -0.46
CA ILE A 131 1.43 13.57 0.26
C ILE A 131 0.31 14.10 1.17
N GLY A 132 0.66 14.45 2.42
CA GLY A 132 -0.27 14.87 3.46
C GLY A 132 -0.54 13.75 4.45
N LEU A 133 -0.46 14.05 5.76
CA LEU A 133 -0.37 13.05 6.83
C LEU A 133 -1.68 12.79 7.58
N ASP A 134 -2.83 13.25 7.08
CA ASP A 134 -4.12 12.89 7.66
C ASP A 134 -5.23 12.87 6.59
N GLN A 135 -6.20 11.98 6.77
CA GLN A 135 -7.46 12.02 6.01
C GLN A 135 -8.29 13.28 6.35
N ASP A 136 -7.98 13.95 7.47
CA ASP A 136 -8.77 15.00 8.09
C ASP A 136 -8.14 16.42 8.05
N GLU A 137 -6.91 16.59 7.54
CA GLU A 137 -6.35 17.94 7.36
C GLU A 137 -6.93 18.60 6.09
N GLU A 138 -8.14 19.16 6.22
CA GLU A 138 -8.62 20.21 5.34
C GLU A 138 -7.58 21.35 5.33
N ILE A 139 -7.08 21.68 4.14
CA ILE A 139 -6.42 22.97 3.91
C ILE A 139 -7.51 24.03 4.17
N THR A 140 -7.47 24.64 5.35
CA THR A 140 -8.26 25.83 5.69
C THR A 140 -7.57 27.11 5.24
#